data_AF-A0A7V0IX19-F1
#
_entry.id   AF-A0A7V0IX19-F1
#
_cell.length_a   1.000
_cell.length_b   1.000
_cell.length_c   1.000
_cell.angle_alpha   90.00
_cell.angle_beta   90.00
_cell.angle_gamma   90.00
#
_symmetry.space_group_name_H-M   'P 1'
#
loop_
_entity.id
_entity.type
_entity.pdbx_description
1 polymer ?
#
loop_
_entity_poly.entity_id
_entity_poly.type
_entity_poly.pdbx_seq_one_letter_code
_entity_poly.pdbx_strand_id
1 'polypeptide(L)'
;MLVFDSKFTIYANLNKLNQSKENIKFLTIRRRSKSLIKKTLDIPTKEWQKVSIERARRKYRKVTLHDGRCNLRHYNAEVRQIILTDHGRSKPTFLITNDFDIDAKEIVKKYAGRWMVEQVIYRCA
;
A
#
# COMPACT_ATOMS: atom_id res chain seq x y z
N MET A 1 -11.52 6.67 6.79
CA MET A 1 -10.34 5.78 6.65
C MET A 1 -9.13 6.41 7.31
N LEU A 2 -8.44 5.65 8.17
CA LEU A 2 -7.16 6.04 8.77
C LEU A 2 -6.00 5.74 7.82
N VAL A 3 -5.11 6.69 7.58
CA VAL A 3 -3.94 6.51 6.70
C VAL A 3 -2.67 6.74 7.51
N PHE A 4 -1.76 5.76 7.59
CA PHE A 4 -0.55 5.84 8.42
C PHE A 4 0.60 4.97 7.90
N ASP A 5 1.86 5.30 8.25
CA ASP A 5 3.03 4.47 7.94
C ASP A 5 3.29 3.49 9.10
N SER A 6 3.38 2.19 8.81
CA SER A 6 3.30 1.09 9.79
C SER A 6 4.58 0.86 10.61
N LYS A 7 5.39 1.90 10.87
CA LYS A 7 6.57 1.72 11.72
C LYS A 7 6.21 1.13 13.08
N PHE A 8 4.98 1.29 13.57
CA PHE A 8 4.56 0.93 14.93
C PHE A 8 3.30 0.06 15.08
N THR A 9 2.63 -0.38 14.01
CA THR A 9 1.35 -1.10 14.15
C THR A 9 1.52 -2.61 14.00
N ILE A 10 1.30 -3.35 15.09
CA ILE A 10 1.20 -4.82 15.07
C ILE A 10 -0.10 -5.21 14.35
N TYR A 11 -0.08 -6.25 13.50
CA TYR A 11 -1.28 -6.70 12.76
C TYR A 11 -2.48 -7.02 13.66
N ALA A 12 -2.24 -7.44 14.91
CA ALA A 12 -3.29 -7.59 15.91
C ALA A 12 -4.06 -6.29 16.18
N ASN A 13 -3.40 -5.12 16.13
CA ASN A 13 -4.08 -3.82 16.26
C ASN A 13 -4.90 -3.49 15.01
N LEU A 14 -4.43 -3.87 13.82
CA LEU A 14 -5.26 -3.75 12.61
C LEU A 14 -6.50 -4.63 12.69
N ASN A 15 -6.39 -5.82 13.29
CA ASN A 15 -7.53 -6.70 13.51
C ASN A 15 -8.55 -6.06 14.46
N LYS A 16 -8.10 -5.38 15.52
CA LYS A 16 -8.98 -4.62 16.42
C LYS A 16 -9.73 -3.50 15.69
N LEU A 17 -9.06 -2.77 14.79
CA LEU A 17 -9.72 -1.74 13.96
C LEU A 17 -10.78 -2.36 13.05
N ASN A 18 -10.46 -3.50 12.43
CA ASN A 18 -11.38 -4.22 11.55
C ASN A 18 -12.61 -4.77 12.28
N GLN A 19 -12.42 -5.24 13.51
CA GLN A 19 -13.47 -5.83 14.35
C GLN A 19 -14.20 -4.79 15.22
N SER A 20 -13.85 -3.50 15.12
CA SER A 20 -14.53 -2.46 15.87
C SER A 20 -15.99 -2.36 15.41
N LYS A 21 -16.88 -1.87 16.28
CA LYS A 21 -18.30 -1.67 15.94
C LYS A 21 -18.50 -0.80 14.70
N GLU A 22 -17.59 0.15 14.49
CA GLU A 22 -17.60 1.07 13.35
C GLU A 22 -16.90 0.52 12.10
N ASN A 23 -16.28 -0.68 12.17
CA ASN A 23 -15.47 -1.28 11.12
C ASN A 23 -14.46 -0.28 10.52
N ILE A 24 -13.57 0.23 11.38
CA ILE A 24 -12.69 1.34 11.02
C ILE A 24 -11.80 0.93 9.85
N LYS A 25 -11.97 1.63 8.72
CA LYS A 25 -11.14 1.44 7.53
C LYS A 25 -9.74 2.00 7.72
N PHE A 26 -8.71 1.27 7.31
CA PHE A 26 -7.31 1.70 7.37
C PHE A 26 -6.59 1.53 6.04
N LEU A 27 -5.54 2.32 5.82
CA LEU A 27 -4.58 2.19 4.74
C LEU A 27 -3.18 2.41 5.29
N THR A 28 -2.30 1.44 5.13
CA THR A 28 -0.95 1.53 5.65
C THR A 28 0.09 0.83 4.78
N ILE A 29 1.35 1.25 4.85
CA ILE A 29 2.47 0.51 4.26
C ILE A 29 2.64 -0.83 4.99
N ARG A 30 2.99 -1.88 4.28
CA ARG A 30 3.44 -3.16 4.84
C ARG A 30 4.96 -3.27 4.75
N ARG A 31 5.60 -3.69 5.84
CA ARG A 31 7.05 -3.97 5.85
C ARG A 31 7.39 -5.07 4.83
N ARG A 32 8.48 -4.86 4.10
CA ARG A 32 8.99 -5.79 3.10
C ARG A 32 9.65 -6.99 3.77
N SER A 33 9.44 -8.18 3.24
CA SER A 33 10.21 -9.38 3.57
C SER A 33 10.78 -10.01 2.30
N LYS A 34 11.88 -10.76 2.41
CA LYS A 34 12.50 -11.44 1.25
C LYS A 34 11.50 -12.35 0.53
N SER A 35 10.71 -13.12 1.30
CA SER A 35 9.66 -13.99 0.75
C SER A 35 8.57 -13.19 0.03
N LEU A 36 8.14 -12.05 0.58
CA LEU A 36 7.12 -11.21 -0.04
C LEU A 36 7.61 -10.61 -1.37
N ILE A 37 8.87 -10.16 -1.43
CA ILE A 37 9.46 -9.67 -2.67
C ILE A 37 9.55 -10.80 -3.71
N LYS A 38 10.01 -12.00 -3.33
CA LYS A 38 10.07 -13.14 -4.25
C LYS A 38 8.70 -13.45 -4.84
N LYS A 39 7.67 -13.59 -4.00
CA LYS A 39 6.29 -13.82 -4.45
C LYS A 39 5.78 -12.74 -5.40
N THR A 40 6.24 -11.50 -5.24
CA THR A 40 5.88 -10.40 -6.14
C THR A 40 6.50 -10.54 -7.52
N LEU A 41 7.75 -11.04 -7.59
CA LEU A 41 8.44 -11.28 -8.86
C LEU A 41 7.81 -12.43 -9.65
N ASP A 42 7.15 -13.36 -8.97
CA ASP A 42 6.44 -14.49 -9.57
C ASP A 42 5.05 -14.10 -10.12
N ILE A 43 4.56 -12.87 -9.90
CA ILE A 43 3.26 -12.40 -10.39
C ILE A 43 3.31 -12.18 -11.90
N PRO A 44 2.43 -12.83 -12.70
CA PRO A 44 2.37 -12.65 -14.14
C PRO A 44 2.18 -11.19 -14.55
N THR A 45 2.90 -10.72 -15.57
CA THR A 45 2.85 -9.33 -16.05
C THR A 45 1.43 -8.86 -16.41
N LYS A 46 0.55 -9.77 -16.83
CA LYS A 46 -0.87 -9.49 -17.17
C LYS A 46 -1.72 -9.06 -15.97
N GLU A 47 -1.32 -9.37 -14.74
CA GLU A 47 -2.04 -8.98 -13.52
C GLU A 47 -1.65 -7.58 -13.04
N TRP A 48 -0.65 -6.98 -13.68
CA TRP A 48 -0.20 -5.63 -13.37
C TRP A 48 -0.93 -4.59 -14.22
N GLN A 49 -1.28 -3.49 -13.58
CA GLN A 49 -1.99 -2.37 -14.18
C GLN A 49 -1.11 -1.11 -14.12
N LYS A 50 -0.93 -0.44 -15.25
CA LYS A 50 -0.23 0.85 -15.30
C LYS A 50 -1.22 1.96 -14.99
N VAL A 51 -0.96 2.74 -13.95
CA VAL A 51 -1.81 3.87 -13.58
C VAL A 51 -1.04 5.18 -13.58
N SER A 52 -1.76 6.25 -13.96
CA SER A 52 -1.24 7.62 -13.94
C SER A 52 -1.75 8.38 -12.72
N ILE A 53 -0.85 8.95 -11.93
CA ILE A 53 -1.18 9.76 -10.74
C ILE A 53 -1.00 11.24 -11.13
N GLU A 54 -2.11 11.94 -11.37
CA GLU A 54 -2.13 13.32 -11.87
C GLU A 54 -1.47 14.34 -10.94
N ARG A 55 -1.62 14.17 -9.62
CA ARG A 55 -1.06 15.08 -8.61
C ARG A 55 0.35 14.70 -8.13
N ALA A 56 0.99 13.71 -8.76
CA ALA A 56 2.36 13.35 -8.43
C ALA A 56 3.36 14.22 -9.20
N ARG A 57 4.52 14.56 -8.59
CA ARG A 57 5.64 15.21 -9.30
C ARG A 57 5.96 14.42 -10.59
N ARG A 58 6.36 15.09 -11.69
CA ARG A 58 6.57 14.49 -13.04
C ARG A 58 7.23 13.09 -13.04
N LYS A 59 8.21 12.84 -12.17
CA LYS A 59 8.94 11.56 -12.03
C LYS A 59 8.11 10.37 -11.53
N TYR A 60 6.97 10.61 -10.86
CA TYR A 60 6.12 9.59 -10.23
C TYR A 60 4.72 9.52 -10.86
N ARG A 61 4.59 10.11 -12.06
CA ARG A 61 3.30 10.23 -12.75
C ARG A 61 2.79 8.88 -13.24
N LYS A 62 3.66 7.92 -13.53
CA LYS A 62 3.27 6.55 -13.94
C LYS A 62 3.80 5.57 -12.90
N VAL A 63 2.92 4.74 -12.37
CA VAL A 63 3.28 3.62 -11.50
C VAL A 63 2.61 2.36 -12.02
N THR A 64 3.24 1.23 -11.78
CA THR A 64 2.65 -0.07 -12.08
C THR A 64 2.14 -0.63 -10.76
N LEU A 65 0.88 -1.05 -10.72
CA LEU A 65 0.24 -1.59 -9.53
C LEU A 65 -0.30 -3.00 -9.76
N HIS A 66 -0.26 -3.81 -8.72
CA HIS A 66 -0.98 -5.07 -8.62
C HIS A 66 -1.96 -4.95 -7.46
N ASP A 67 -3.20 -5.39 -7.68
CA ASP A 67 -4.26 -5.39 -6.69
C ASP A 67 -4.63 -6.83 -6.36
N GLY A 68 -4.37 -7.24 -5.13
CA GLY A 68 -4.59 -8.61 -4.68
C GLY A 68 -5.06 -8.68 -3.25
N ARG A 69 -5.16 -9.90 -2.74
CA ARG A 69 -5.52 -10.19 -1.35
C ARG A 69 -4.41 -10.95 -0.66
N CYS A 70 -4.29 -10.79 0.65
CA CYS A 70 -3.36 -11.58 1.44
C CYS A 70 -3.85 -11.78 2.87
N ASN A 71 -3.35 -12.83 3.51
CA ASN A 71 -3.55 -13.06 4.92
C ASN A 71 -2.39 -12.44 5.72
N LEU A 72 -2.72 -11.83 6.86
CA LEU A 72 -1.75 -11.30 7.82
C LEU A 72 -1.78 -12.16 9.09
N ARG A 73 -0.61 -12.36 9.69
CA ARG A 73 -0.51 -13.06 10.98
C ARG A 73 -1.28 -12.28 12.04
N HIS A 74 -2.09 -12.95 12.85
CA HIS A 74 -2.92 -12.32 13.90
C HIS A 74 -3.97 -11.33 13.37
N TYR A 75 -4.44 -11.55 12.14
CA TYR A 75 -5.57 -10.83 11.56
C TYR A 75 -6.53 -11.88 10.98
N ASN A 76 -7.79 -11.84 11.41
CA ASN A 76 -8.73 -12.96 11.27
C ASN A 76 -9.54 -12.92 9.95
N ALA A 77 -9.10 -12.14 8.97
CA ALA A 77 -9.77 -11.98 7.69
C ALA A 77 -8.74 -11.77 6.56
N GLU A 78 -9.19 -11.71 5.32
CA GLU A 78 -8.34 -11.25 4.23
C GLU A 78 -8.13 -9.74 4.32
N VAL A 79 -6.95 -9.26 3.94
CA VAL A 79 -6.73 -7.84 3.64
C VAL A 79 -6.44 -7.67 2.16
N ARG A 80 -6.83 -6.54 1.61
CA ARG A 80 -6.39 -6.13 0.29
C ARG A 80 -4.94 -5.68 0.36
N GLN A 81 -4.14 -6.10 -0.62
CA GLN A 81 -2.76 -5.71 -0.79
C GLN A 81 -2.59 -5.05 -2.14
N ILE A 82 -2.14 -3.79 -2.13
CA ILE A 82 -1.72 -3.09 -3.35
C ILE A 82 -0.21 -3.08 -3.41
N ILE A 83 0.36 -3.64 -4.47
CA ILE A 83 1.80 -3.65 -4.71
C ILE A 83 2.12 -2.57 -5.73
N LEU A 84 3.10 -1.72 -5.44
CA LEU A 84 3.55 -0.66 -6.35
C LEU A 84 4.99 -0.92 -6.79
N THR A 85 5.20 -0.93 -8.10
CA THR A 85 6.49 -0.98 -8.79
C THR A 85 6.63 0.25 -9.70
N ASP A 86 7.80 0.41 -10.32
CA ASP A 86 8.11 1.51 -11.26
C ASP A 86 7.89 2.94 -10.73
N HIS A 87 7.78 3.11 -9.41
CA HIS A 87 7.57 4.39 -8.73
C HIS A 87 8.89 5.12 -8.44
N GLY A 88 9.94 4.86 -9.23
CA GLY A 88 11.27 5.48 -9.08
C GLY A 88 12.11 4.95 -7.91
N ARG A 89 11.69 3.88 -7.23
CA ARG A 89 12.51 3.12 -6.26
C ARG A 89 12.89 1.76 -6.84
N SER A 90 14.04 1.24 -6.42
CA SER A 90 14.55 -0.07 -6.85
C SER A 90 13.79 -1.28 -6.29
N LYS A 91 12.93 -1.07 -5.27
CA LYS A 91 12.20 -2.13 -4.58
C LYS A 91 10.70 -1.83 -4.56
N PRO A 92 9.84 -2.87 -4.64
CA PRO A 92 8.40 -2.69 -4.56
C PRO A 92 7.97 -2.10 -3.22
N THR A 93 6.85 -1.37 -3.25
CA THR A 93 6.14 -0.91 -2.06
C THR A 93 4.87 -1.75 -1.91
N PHE A 94 4.55 -2.10 -0.67
CA PHE A 94 3.35 -2.85 -0.34
C PHE A 94 2.44 -1.95 0.50
N LEU A 95 1.20 -1.77 0.09
CA LEU A 95 0.15 -1.14 0.85
C LEU A 95 -0.87 -2.21 1.24
N ILE A 96 -1.46 -2.09 2.42
CA ILE A 96 -2.54 -2.94 2.90
C ILE A 96 -3.72 -2.11 3.39
N THR A 97 -4.92 -2.61 3.13
CA THR A 97 -6.19 -1.98 3.52
C THR A 97 -7.26 -3.05 3.78
N ASN A 98 -8.19 -2.77 4.69
CA ASN A 98 -9.44 -3.53 4.88
C ASN A 98 -10.63 -2.91 4.13
N ASP A 99 -10.35 -1.98 3.22
CA ASP A 99 -11.29 -1.36 2.30
C ASP A 99 -11.16 -1.97 0.91
N PHE A 100 -12.18 -2.72 0.51
CA PHE A 100 -12.27 -3.40 -0.77
C PHE A 100 -13.10 -2.62 -1.80
N ASP A 101 -13.76 -1.55 -1.37
CA ASP A 101 -14.74 -0.81 -2.17
C ASP A 101 -14.08 0.35 -2.93
N ILE A 102 -13.01 0.93 -2.36
CA ILE A 102 -12.29 2.03 -3.01
C ILE A 102 -11.46 1.51 -4.19
N ASP A 103 -11.44 2.25 -5.29
CA ASP A 103 -10.59 1.93 -6.43
C ASP A 103 -9.08 1.90 -6.08
N ALA A 104 -8.33 0.98 -6.69
CA ALA A 104 -6.90 0.82 -6.42
C ALA A 104 -6.09 2.09 -6.72
N LYS A 105 -6.43 2.82 -7.80
CA LYS A 105 -5.78 4.10 -8.13
C LYS A 105 -6.04 5.15 -7.07
N GLU A 106 -7.24 5.16 -6.49
CA GLU A 106 -7.62 6.08 -5.41
C GLU A 106 -6.90 5.73 -4.10
N ILE A 107 -6.74 4.45 -3.76
CA ILE A 107 -5.88 4.01 -2.64
C ILE A 107 -4.46 4.55 -2.82
N VAL A 108 -3.89 4.39 -4.01
CA VAL A 108 -2.54 4.86 -4.32
C VAL A 108 -2.46 6.39 -4.23
N LYS A 109 -3.45 7.13 -4.71
CA LYS A 109 -3.50 8.60 -4.59
C LYS A 109 -3.54 9.05 -3.12
N LYS A 110 -4.42 8.45 -2.31
CA LYS A 110 -4.54 8.75 -0.87
C LYS A 110 -3.22 8.50 -0.15
N TYR A 111 -2.50 7.44 -0.51
CA TYR A 111 -1.20 7.14 0.06
C TYR A 111 -0.08 8.06 -0.47
N ALA A 112 -0.06 8.33 -1.77
CA ALA A 112 0.93 9.17 -2.45
C ALA A 112 1.00 10.58 -1.84
N GLY A 113 -0.12 11.12 -1.36
CA GLY A 113 -0.17 12.39 -0.61
C GLY A 113 0.81 12.43 0.55
N ARG A 114 0.90 11.35 1.36
CA ARG A 114 1.87 11.25 2.47
C ARG A 114 3.29 10.98 2.01
N TRP A 115 3.46 10.17 0.97
CA TRP A 115 4.78 9.92 0.38
C TRP A 115 5.47 11.20 -0.10
N MET A 116 4.72 12.13 -0.67
CA MET A 116 5.27 13.42 -1.08
C MET A 116 5.72 14.27 0.11
N VAL A 117 4.99 14.21 1.24
CA VAL A 117 5.36 14.93 2.47
C VAL A 117 6.68 14.40 3.03
N GLU A 118 6.90 13.09 3.06
CA GLU A 118 8.19 12.52 3.50
C GLU A 118 9.35 12.95 2.59
N GLN A 119 9.14 12.99 1.27
CA GLN A 119 10.18 13.43 0.33
C GLN A 119 10.56 14.91 0.48
N VAL A 120 9.67 15.76 1.00
CA VAL A 120 9.99 17.15 1.32
C VAL A 120 10.89 17.22 2.55
N ILE A 121 10.62 16.41 3.58
CA ILE A 121 11.41 16.37 4.82
C ILE A 121 12.84 15.87 4.56
N TYR A 122 13.02 14.84 3.72
CA TYR A 122 14.36 14.34 3.34
C TYR A 122 15.17 15.27 2.43
N ARG A 123 14.62 16.43 2.02
CA ARG A 123 15.31 17.42 1.18
C ARG A 123 15.78 18.66 1.94
N CYS A 124 15.46 18.77 3.24
CA CYS A 124 15.90 19.86 4.11
C CYS A 124 16.93 19.42 5.16
N ALA A 125 17.58 18.27 4.96
CA ALA A 125 18.72 17.82 5.75
C ALA A 125 19.93 17.62 4.85
#